data_AF-A0A3C1JL31-F1
#
_entry.id   AF-A0A3C1JL31-F1
#
_cell.length_a   1.000
_cell.length_b   1.000
_cell.length_c   1.000
_cell.angle_alpha   90.00
_cell.angle_beta   90.00
_cell.angle_gamma   90.00
#
_symmetry.space_group_name_H-M   'P 1'
#
loop_
_entity.id
_entity.type
_entity.pdbx_description
1 polymer ?
#
loop_
_entity_poly.entity_id
_entity_poly.type
_entity_poly.pdbx_seq_one_letter_code
_entity_poly.pdbx_strand_id
1 'polypeptide(L)'
;MKASPIEIVRSLRRYRATVWLASSGAAGDGFYSVLRYAIRFVRLLVLLSVWEVVFASRDLAGVAALETVQTYTLVAGAFGTFLDARTDLGEAIWDGRIATWFVAPVPVFGHAIAVMMGRWIPSFGAFTLPVLLAAPWIGVDARPASLVAGMLFVPSLACSVTIGLAVDLLLASLMVATGWSVWDMQRLRTAFGTLLTGAVIPLAFFPWGLGAILAWTP
;
A
#
# COMPACT_ATOMS: atom_id res chain seq x y z
N MET A 1 20.73 16.76 16.67
CA MET A 1 19.68 17.31 17.56
C MET A 1 18.63 16.23 17.77
N LYS A 2 18.61 15.53 18.93
CA LYS A 2 17.58 14.53 19.23
C LYS A 2 16.38 15.26 19.83
N ALA A 3 15.27 15.35 19.10
CA ALA A 3 14.02 15.91 19.62
C ALA A 3 13.55 15.09 20.83
N SER A 4 13.07 15.76 21.89
CA SER A 4 12.56 15.03 23.05
C SER A 4 11.26 14.29 22.68
N PRO A 5 10.93 13.14 23.30
CA PRO A 5 9.70 12.40 23.01
C PRO A 5 8.43 13.28 23.10
N ILE A 6 8.45 14.29 23.97
CA ILE A 6 7.35 15.24 24.19
C ILE A 6 7.19 16.19 22.99
N GLU A 7 8.29 16.60 22.35
CA GLU A 7 8.25 17.45 21.16
C GLU A 7 7.70 16.71 19.95
N ILE A 8 8.01 15.42 19.81
CA ILE A 8 7.47 14.54 18.76
C ILE A 8 5.95 14.39 18.92
N VAL A 9 5.46 14.17 20.14
CA VAL A 9 4.01 14.07 20.39
C VAL A 9 3.31 15.40 20.08
N ARG A 10 3.92 16.53 20.46
CA ARG A 10 3.37 17.86 20.19
C ARG A 10 3.36 18.19 18.69
N SER A 11 4.36 17.76 17.93
CA SER A 11 4.40 17.95 16.48
C SER A 11 3.37 17.08 15.77
N LEU A 12 3.20 15.82 16.19
CA LEU A 12 2.17 14.90 15.67
C LEU A 12 0.74 15.43 15.90
N ARG A 13 0.49 16.07 17.05
CA ARG A 13 -0.84 16.64 17.36
C ARG A 13 -1.29 17.68 16.33
N ARG A 14 -0.37 18.38 15.67
CA ARG A 14 -0.68 19.38 14.63
C ARG A 14 -1.35 18.76 13.40
N TYR A 15 -1.06 17.50 13.10
CA TYR A 15 -1.62 16.79 11.95
C TYR A 15 -2.98 16.13 12.22
N ARG A 16 -3.42 16.07 13.48
CA ARG A 16 -4.64 15.35 13.86
C ARG A 16 -5.89 15.86 13.15
N ALA A 17 -6.00 17.19 12.99
CA ALA A 17 -7.12 17.80 12.28
C ALA A 17 -7.11 17.41 10.80
N THR A 18 -5.94 17.38 10.16
CA THR A 18 -5.77 16.96 8.76
C THR A 18 -6.16 15.50 8.56
N VAL A 19 -5.65 14.60 9.44
CA VAL A 19 -5.97 13.17 9.40
C VAL A 19 -7.48 12.96 9.54
N TRP A 20 -8.11 13.64 10.51
CA TRP A 20 -9.55 13.53 10.76
C TRP A 20 -10.39 14.04 9.59
N LEU A 21 -10.01 15.17 8.99
CA LEU A 21 -10.70 15.72 7.83
C LEU A 21 -10.61 14.76 6.64
N ALA A 22 -9.40 14.23 6.38
CA ALA A 22 -9.18 13.28 5.29
C ALA A 22 -9.92 11.95 5.51
N SER A 23 -9.98 11.44 6.74
CA SER A 23 -10.74 10.23 7.06
C SER A 23 -12.24 10.43 6.88
N SER A 24 -12.76 11.58 7.33
CA SER A 24 -14.17 11.92 7.22
C SER A 24 -14.57 12.13 5.75
N GLY A 25 -13.72 12.78 4.95
CA GLY A 25 -13.94 12.93 3.51
C GLY A 25 -13.99 11.58 2.79
N ALA A 26 -13.02 10.70 3.04
CA ALA A 26 -12.98 9.37 2.42
C ALA A 26 -14.17 8.47 2.82
N ALA A 27 -14.67 8.61 4.04
CA ALA A 27 -15.89 7.92 4.49
C ALA A 27 -17.17 8.57 3.95
N GLY A 28 -17.15 9.88 3.67
CA GLY A 28 -18.31 10.69 3.29
C GLY A 28 -18.79 10.51 1.85
N ASP A 29 -18.01 9.86 0.98
CA ASP A 29 -18.37 9.61 -0.43
C ASP A 29 -19.56 8.62 -0.62
N GLY A 30 -20.17 8.14 0.47
CA GLY A 30 -21.43 7.41 0.48
C GLY A 30 -21.40 6.14 -0.39
N PHE A 31 -22.28 6.08 -1.39
CA PHE A 31 -22.43 4.92 -2.28
C PHE A 31 -21.14 4.55 -3.01
N TYR A 32 -20.35 5.54 -3.45
CA TYR A 32 -19.13 5.28 -4.22
C TYR A 32 -18.05 4.57 -3.39
N SER A 33 -17.94 4.90 -2.10
CA SER A 33 -17.03 4.20 -1.18
C SER A 33 -17.46 2.75 -0.98
N VAL A 34 -18.75 2.50 -0.76
CA VAL A 34 -19.29 1.14 -0.63
C VAL A 34 -19.04 0.33 -1.90
N LEU A 35 -19.37 0.89 -3.08
CA LEU A 35 -19.14 0.23 -4.36
C LEU A 35 -17.66 -0.07 -4.59
N ARG A 36 -16.77 0.87 -4.26
CA ARG A 36 -15.31 0.68 -4.36
C ARG A 36 -14.84 -0.50 -3.50
N TYR A 37 -15.30 -0.59 -2.25
CA TYR A 37 -14.93 -1.70 -1.37
C TYR A 37 -15.55 -3.03 -1.81
N ALA A 38 -16.80 -3.01 -2.30
CA ALA A 38 -17.46 -4.20 -2.86
C ALA A 38 -16.71 -4.75 -4.08
N ILE A 39 -16.31 -3.90 -5.02
CA ILE A 39 -15.51 -4.30 -6.19
C ILE A 39 -14.17 -4.91 -5.75
N ARG A 40 -13.49 -4.31 -4.75
CA ARG A 40 -12.25 -4.87 -4.20
C ARG A 40 -12.47 -6.24 -3.56
N PHE A 41 -13.60 -6.43 -2.89
CA PHE A 41 -13.94 -7.71 -2.26
C PHE A 41 -14.21 -8.79 -3.31
N VAL A 42 -15.03 -8.48 -4.32
CA VAL A 42 -15.29 -9.37 -5.45
C VAL A 42 -13.99 -9.74 -6.17
N ARG A 43 -13.12 -8.75 -6.45
CA ARG A 43 -11.81 -9.01 -7.06
C ARG A 43 -10.98 -9.99 -6.23
N LEU A 44 -10.98 -9.85 -4.91
CA LEU A 44 -10.25 -10.75 -4.02
C LEU A 44 -10.82 -12.17 -4.07
N LEU A 45 -12.15 -12.33 -3.98
CA LEU A 45 -12.80 -13.64 -4.09
C LEU A 45 -12.49 -14.32 -5.42
N VAL A 46 -12.56 -13.58 -6.53
CA VAL A 46 -12.21 -14.09 -7.86
C VAL A 46 -10.76 -14.59 -7.88
N LEU A 47 -9.81 -13.82 -7.33
CA LEU A 47 -8.41 -14.24 -7.27
C LEU A 47 -8.20 -15.51 -6.43
N LEU A 48 -8.90 -15.64 -5.31
CA LEU A 48 -8.83 -16.84 -4.47
C LEU A 48 -9.42 -18.07 -5.19
N SER A 49 -10.57 -17.93 -5.85
CA SER A 49 -11.19 -19.01 -6.63
C SER A 49 -10.37 -19.41 -7.85
N VAL A 50 -9.66 -18.48 -8.49
CA VAL A 50 -8.75 -18.81 -9.60
C VAL A 50 -7.68 -19.79 -9.14
N TRP A 51 -7.12 -19.63 -7.94
CA TRP A 51 -6.12 -20.56 -7.43
C TRP A 51 -6.67 -21.97 -7.20
N GLU A 52 -7.91 -22.10 -6.74
CA GLU A 52 -8.55 -23.41 -6.59
C GLU A 52 -8.66 -24.14 -7.93
N VAL A 53 -9.10 -23.45 -8.98
CA VAL A 53 -9.23 -24.02 -10.33
C VAL A 53 -7.87 -24.38 -10.91
N VAL A 54 -6.86 -23.52 -10.71
CA VAL A 54 -5.50 -23.73 -11.23
C VAL A 54 -4.86 -24.96 -10.59
N PHE A 55 -4.93 -25.10 -9.26
CA PHE A 55 -4.39 -26.26 -8.55
C PHE A 55 -5.20 -27.55 -8.78
N ALA A 56 -6.50 -27.46 -9.07
CA ALA A 56 -7.30 -28.63 -9.44
C ALA A 56 -6.95 -29.17 -10.85
N SER A 57 -6.48 -28.30 -11.75
CA SER A 57 -6.27 -28.65 -13.16
C SER A 57 -4.86 -29.12 -13.52
N ARG A 58 -3.87 -28.93 -12.63
CA ARG A 58 -2.45 -29.20 -12.91
C ARG A 58 -1.70 -29.70 -11.68
N ASP A 59 -0.79 -30.64 -11.91
CA ASP A 59 0.26 -30.93 -10.94
C ASP A 59 1.33 -29.83 -11.03
N LEU A 60 1.32 -28.93 -10.05
CA LEU A 60 2.19 -27.75 -9.98
C LEU A 60 3.47 -28.08 -9.19
N ALA A 61 4.20 -29.09 -9.66
CA ALA A 61 5.45 -29.51 -9.03
C ALA A 61 6.42 -28.32 -8.87
N GLY A 62 6.78 -28.01 -7.63
CA GLY A 62 7.68 -26.91 -7.26
C GLY A 62 7.01 -25.56 -6.96
N VAL A 63 5.69 -25.43 -7.15
CA VAL A 63 4.92 -24.25 -6.71
C VAL A 63 4.55 -24.41 -5.23
N ALA A 64 4.54 -23.31 -4.48
CA ALA A 64 4.09 -23.31 -3.09
C ALA A 64 2.67 -23.91 -2.96
N ALA A 65 2.37 -24.55 -1.83
CA ALA A 65 1.07 -25.17 -1.58
C ALA A 65 -0.09 -24.17 -1.78
N LEU A 66 -1.25 -24.67 -2.20
CA LEU A 66 -2.45 -23.85 -2.44
C LEU A 66 -2.75 -22.92 -1.26
N GLU A 67 -2.67 -23.45 -0.04
CA GLU A 67 -2.88 -22.68 1.20
C GLU A 67 -1.93 -21.48 1.29
N THR A 68 -0.63 -21.68 1.05
CA THR A 68 0.36 -20.60 1.06
C THR A 68 0.04 -19.50 0.03
N VAL A 69 -0.36 -19.90 -1.18
CA VAL A 69 -0.68 -18.96 -2.26
C VAL A 69 -1.96 -18.17 -1.95
N GLN A 70 -2.98 -18.84 -1.38
CA GLN A 70 -4.22 -18.21 -0.95
C GLN A 70 -3.99 -17.25 0.22
N THR A 71 -3.22 -17.63 1.23
CA THR A 71 -2.86 -16.75 2.36
C THR A 71 -2.09 -15.52 1.86
N TYR A 72 -1.11 -15.70 0.97
CA TYR A 72 -0.38 -14.57 0.39
C TYR A 72 -1.31 -13.63 -0.39
N THR A 73 -2.20 -14.19 -1.22
CA THR A 73 -3.17 -13.42 -2.00
C THR A 73 -4.13 -12.64 -1.09
N LEU A 74 -4.59 -13.25 -0.01
CA LEU A 74 -5.46 -12.63 0.98
C LEU A 74 -4.76 -11.49 1.71
N VAL A 75 -3.53 -11.70 2.18
CA VAL A 75 -2.75 -10.68 2.89
C VAL A 75 -2.41 -9.51 1.94
N ALA A 76 -1.92 -9.81 0.73
CA ALA A 76 -1.62 -8.80 -0.29
C ALA A 76 -2.87 -8.01 -0.70
N GLY A 77 -4.03 -8.68 -0.82
CA GLY A 77 -5.31 -8.03 -1.10
C GLY A 77 -5.76 -7.12 0.05
N ALA A 78 -5.77 -7.65 1.27
CA ALA A 78 -6.23 -6.96 2.49
C ALA A 78 -5.37 -5.74 2.82
N PHE A 79 -4.04 -5.87 2.71
CA PHE A 79 -3.08 -4.81 3.00
C PHE A 79 -2.62 -4.03 1.77
N GLY A 80 -3.16 -4.30 0.57
CA GLY A 80 -2.69 -3.68 -0.68
C GLY A 80 -2.67 -2.15 -0.68
N THR A 81 -3.60 -1.51 0.04
CA THR A 81 -3.60 -0.04 0.20
C THR A 81 -2.43 0.49 1.03
N PHE A 82 -1.94 -0.30 1.98
CA PHE A 82 -0.79 0.04 2.82
C PHE A 82 0.53 -0.29 2.11
N LEU A 83 0.56 -1.43 1.40
CA LEU A 83 1.72 -1.86 0.62
C LEU A 83 2.01 -0.90 -0.56
N ASP A 84 0.97 -0.36 -1.19
CA ASP A 84 1.09 0.68 -2.21
C ASP A 84 0.92 2.08 -1.61
N ALA A 85 1.81 2.46 -0.69
CA ALA A 85 1.78 3.77 -0.05
C ALA A 85 2.00 4.89 -1.08
N ARG A 86 0.96 5.70 -1.30
CA ARG A 86 0.93 6.82 -2.24
C ARG A 86 0.31 8.04 -1.58
N THR A 87 0.98 9.17 -1.71
CA THR A 87 0.41 10.47 -1.37
C THR A 87 -0.24 11.09 -2.60
N ASP A 88 -1.21 11.95 -2.39
CA ASP A 88 -1.83 12.72 -3.48
C ASP A 88 -0.95 13.92 -3.88
N LEU A 89 0.35 13.93 -3.54
CA LEU A 89 1.22 15.08 -3.76
C LEU A 89 1.40 15.39 -5.25
N GLY A 90 1.63 14.36 -6.08
CA GLY A 90 1.73 14.52 -7.53
C GLY A 90 0.44 15.07 -8.15
N GLU A 91 -0.71 14.54 -7.75
CA GLU A 91 -2.03 15.03 -8.19
C GLU A 91 -2.29 16.46 -7.70
N ALA A 92 -1.92 16.77 -6.45
CA ALA A 92 -2.10 18.11 -5.89
C ALA A 92 -1.23 19.16 -6.59
N ILE A 93 -0.02 18.79 -7.05
CA ILE A 93 0.84 19.65 -7.86
C ILE A 93 0.21 19.85 -9.23
N TRP A 94 -0.27 18.78 -9.87
CA TRP A 94 -0.88 18.82 -11.21
C TRP A 94 -2.16 19.67 -11.25
N ASP A 95 -3.07 19.47 -10.30
CA ASP A 95 -4.36 20.19 -10.22
C ASP A 95 -4.25 21.56 -9.51
N GLY A 96 -3.04 21.97 -9.08
CA GLY A 96 -2.79 23.25 -8.40
C GLY A 96 -3.25 23.32 -6.93
N ARG A 97 -3.84 22.25 -6.38
CA ARG A 97 -4.25 22.15 -4.96
C ARG A 97 -3.09 22.35 -3.99
N ILE A 98 -1.85 22.09 -4.43
CA ILE A 98 -0.62 22.27 -3.66
C ILE A 98 -0.46 23.69 -3.12
N ALA A 99 -1.00 24.71 -3.81
CA ALA A 99 -0.93 26.10 -3.36
C ALA A 99 -1.58 26.28 -1.98
N THR A 100 -2.68 25.58 -1.71
CA THR A 100 -3.36 25.63 -0.40
C THR A 100 -2.55 24.93 0.70
N TRP A 101 -1.71 23.96 0.33
CA TRP A 101 -0.86 23.23 1.28
C TRP A 101 0.34 24.08 1.73
N PHE A 102 0.83 25.00 0.89
CA PHE A 102 1.88 25.94 1.26
C PHE A 102 1.43 27.02 2.25
N VAL A 103 0.13 27.34 2.29
CA VAL A 103 -0.44 28.31 3.24
C VAL A 103 -0.77 27.65 4.59
N ALA A 104 -0.87 26.32 4.63
CA ALA A 104 -1.16 25.59 5.85
C ALA A 104 -0.02 25.73 6.88
N PRO A 105 -0.31 25.80 8.20
CA PRO A 105 0.70 25.93 9.25
C PRO A 105 1.41 24.59 9.55
N VAL A 106 1.62 23.76 8.53
CA VAL A 106 2.28 22.47 8.59
C VAL A 106 3.15 22.27 7.35
N PRO A 107 4.30 21.58 7.45
CA PRO A 107 5.13 21.23 6.30
C PRO A 107 4.33 20.46 5.23
N VAL A 108 4.54 20.80 3.96
CA VAL A 108 3.83 20.22 2.79
C VAL A 108 3.91 18.70 2.76
N PHE A 109 5.12 18.13 2.94
CA PHE A 109 5.30 16.67 2.98
C PHE A 109 4.58 16.01 4.16
N GLY A 110 4.63 16.64 5.34
CA GLY A 110 3.90 16.16 6.51
C GLY A 110 2.39 16.22 6.32
N HIS A 111 1.90 17.25 5.63
CA HIS A 111 0.49 17.37 5.24
C HIS A 111 0.07 16.24 4.29
N ALA A 112 0.85 15.98 3.23
CA ALA A 112 0.57 14.93 2.25
C ALA A 112 0.50 13.54 2.92
N ILE A 113 1.46 13.24 3.80
CA ILE A 113 1.50 11.99 4.57
C ILE A 113 0.28 11.90 5.52
N ALA A 114 -0.06 12.99 6.20
CA ALA A 114 -1.21 13.03 7.10
C ALA A 114 -2.55 12.79 6.36
N VAL A 115 -2.71 13.36 5.16
CA VAL A 115 -3.88 13.10 4.31
C VAL A 115 -3.95 11.62 3.91
N MET A 116 -2.83 11.04 3.46
CA MET A 116 -2.73 9.61 3.12
C MET A 116 -3.16 8.72 4.30
N MET A 117 -2.59 8.97 5.49
CA MET A 117 -2.92 8.22 6.71
C MET A 117 -4.40 8.36 7.08
N GLY A 118 -4.99 9.55 6.91
CA GLY A 118 -6.42 9.76 7.12
C GLY A 118 -7.29 8.89 6.22
N ARG A 119 -6.94 8.75 4.94
CA ARG A 119 -7.66 7.90 3.97
C ARG A 119 -7.52 6.39 4.25
N TRP A 120 -6.47 5.99 4.95
CA TRP A 120 -6.27 4.60 5.35
C TRP A 120 -7.22 4.14 6.45
N ILE A 121 -7.62 5.03 7.37
CA ILE A 121 -8.52 4.69 8.48
C ILE A 121 -9.84 4.04 8.00
N PRO A 122 -10.63 4.69 7.12
CA PRO A 122 -11.86 4.07 6.62
C PRO A 122 -11.58 2.85 5.76
N SER A 123 -10.48 2.82 5.00
CA SER A 123 -10.10 1.65 4.20
C SER A 123 -9.77 0.43 5.07
N PHE A 124 -9.10 0.64 6.21
CA PHE A 124 -8.83 -0.41 7.17
C PHE A 124 -10.12 -0.96 7.76
N GLY A 125 -11.00 -0.07 8.25
CA GLY A 125 -12.24 -0.46 8.91
C GLY A 125 -13.28 -1.07 7.98
N ALA A 126 -13.37 -0.60 6.73
CA ALA A 126 -14.39 -1.02 5.78
C ALA A 126 -13.95 -2.18 4.86
N PHE A 127 -12.65 -2.46 4.74
CA PHE A 127 -12.14 -3.50 3.85
C PHE A 127 -11.18 -4.47 4.53
N THR A 128 -10.04 -3.99 5.03
CA THR A 128 -8.99 -4.86 5.58
C THR A 128 -9.50 -5.68 6.77
N LEU A 129 -10.14 -5.03 7.75
CA LEU A 129 -10.64 -5.70 8.94
C LEU A 129 -11.76 -6.70 8.63
N PRO A 130 -12.82 -6.35 7.85
CA PRO A 130 -13.83 -7.31 7.42
C PRO A 130 -13.26 -8.52 6.67
N VAL A 131 -12.30 -8.32 5.77
CA VAL A 131 -11.67 -9.42 5.01
C VAL A 131 -10.90 -10.36 5.94
N LEU A 132 -10.11 -9.83 6.87
CA LEU A 132 -9.35 -10.66 7.82
C LEU A 132 -10.27 -11.43 8.78
N LEU A 133 -11.36 -10.82 9.22
CA LEU A 133 -12.38 -11.50 10.02
C LEU A 133 -13.12 -12.56 9.20
N ALA A 134 -13.32 -12.32 7.90
CA ALA A 134 -14.00 -13.24 7.00
C ALA A 134 -13.14 -14.39 6.48
N ALA A 135 -11.82 -14.29 6.58
CA ALA A 135 -10.88 -15.29 6.06
C ALA A 135 -11.20 -16.74 6.47
N PRO A 136 -11.55 -17.06 7.74
CA PRO A 136 -11.88 -18.43 8.13
C PRO A 136 -13.14 -18.96 7.45
N TRP A 137 -14.14 -18.11 7.15
CA TRP A 137 -15.35 -18.53 6.42
C TRP A 137 -15.10 -18.72 4.93
N ILE A 138 -14.06 -18.09 4.39
CA ILE A 138 -13.61 -18.26 3.00
C ILE A 138 -12.72 -19.52 2.88
N GLY A 139 -12.36 -20.17 3.99
CA GLY A 139 -11.51 -21.36 4.00
C GLY A 139 -10.01 -21.07 3.91
N VAL A 140 -9.60 -19.81 4.14
CA VAL A 140 -8.19 -19.39 4.13
C VAL A 140 -7.75 -19.09 5.55
N ASP A 141 -6.67 -19.72 6.03
CA ASP A 141 -6.07 -19.34 7.31
C ASP A 141 -5.23 -18.07 7.13
N ALA A 142 -5.72 -16.97 7.72
CA ALA A 142 -5.04 -15.68 7.75
C ALA A 142 -4.22 -15.47 9.03
N ARG A 143 -4.15 -16.46 9.92
CA ARG A 143 -3.38 -16.35 11.15
C ARG A 143 -1.90 -16.39 10.85
N PRO A 144 -1.08 -15.61 11.59
CA PRO A 144 0.35 -15.70 11.44
C PRO A 144 0.83 -17.08 11.91
N ALA A 145 1.78 -17.67 11.19
CA ALA A 145 2.37 -18.97 11.51
C ALA A 145 2.95 -19.04 12.95
N SER A 146 3.32 -17.89 13.51
CA SER A 146 3.68 -17.75 14.92
C SER A 146 3.37 -16.34 15.41
N LEU A 147 3.26 -16.17 16.73
CA LEU A 147 3.12 -14.85 17.34
C LEU A 147 4.28 -13.93 16.97
N VAL A 148 5.50 -14.47 16.88
CA VAL A 148 6.70 -13.73 16.47
C VAL A 148 6.58 -13.24 15.03
N ALA A 149 6.12 -14.10 14.11
CA ALA A 149 5.88 -13.70 12.71
C ALA A 149 4.83 -12.58 12.62
N GLY A 150 3.75 -12.67 13.41
CA GLY A 150 2.75 -11.60 13.52
C GLY A 150 3.33 -10.29 14.06
N MET A 151 4.21 -10.34 15.06
CA MET A 151 4.89 -9.16 15.59
C MET A 151 5.86 -8.55 14.59
N LEU A 152 6.59 -9.37 13.82
CA LEU A 152 7.53 -8.92 12.79
C LEU A 152 6.84 -8.37 11.53
N PHE A 153 5.58 -8.74 11.28
CA PHE A 153 4.78 -8.21 10.19
C PHE A 153 4.60 -6.68 10.31
N VAL A 154 4.37 -6.16 11.52
CA VAL A 154 4.16 -4.73 11.76
C VAL A 154 5.37 -3.86 11.35
N PRO A 155 6.60 -4.11 11.83
CA PRO A 155 7.77 -3.35 11.40
C PRO A 155 8.13 -3.59 9.93
N SER A 156 7.88 -4.79 9.40
CA SER A 156 8.05 -5.07 7.97
C SER A 156 7.10 -4.21 7.11
N LEU A 157 5.83 -4.14 7.48
CA LEU A 157 4.84 -3.28 6.83
C LEU A 157 5.21 -1.80 6.96
N ALA A 158 5.69 -1.36 8.12
CA ALA A 158 6.15 0.02 8.31
C ALA A 158 7.37 0.35 7.41
N CYS A 159 8.27 -0.61 7.21
CA CYS A 159 9.39 -0.47 6.28
C CYS A 159 8.90 -0.35 4.83
N SER A 160 7.98 -1.23 4.42
CA SER A 160 7.34 -1.18 3.09
C SER A 160 6.66 0.17 2.84
N VAL A 161 5.87 0.66 3.80
CA VAL A 161 5.25 1.99 3.75
C VAL A 161 6.28 3.10 3.61
N THR A 162 7.38 3.03 4.37
CA THR A 162 8.45 4.03 4.33
C THR A 162 9.15 4.06 2.97
N ILE A 163 9.43 2.89 2.39
CA ILE A 163 9.99 2.77 1.04
C ILE A 163 9.02 3.32 0.01
N GLY A 164 7.75 2.93 0.07
CA GLY A 164 6.70 3.41 -0.84
C GLY A 164 6.54 4.93 -0.79
N LEU A 165 6.56 5.52 0.41
CA LEU A 165 6.56 6.97 0.61
C LEU A 165 7.83 7.65 0.07
N ALA A 166 9.01 7.08 0.32
CA ALA A 166 10.25 7.66 -0.18
C ALA A 166 10.27 7.71 -1.71
N VAL A 167 9.84 6.62 -2.36
CA VAL A 167 9.67 6.58 -3.82
C VAL A 167 8.64 7.62 -4.26
N ASP A 168 7.47 7.66 -3.63
CA ASP A 168 6.41 8.61 -3.99
C ASP A 168 6.87 10.07 -3.96
N LEU A 169 7.57 10.46 -2.89
CA LEU A 169 8.07 11.82 -2.71
C LEU A 169 9.22 12.16 -3.68
N LEU A 170 10.10 11.19 -3.96
CA LEU A 170 11.17 11.36 -4.95
C LEU A 170 10.57 11.60 -6.33
N LEU A 171 9.56 10.81 -6.70
CA LEU A 171 8.86 10.93 -7.96
C LEU A 171 8.08 12.26 -8.04
N ALA A 172 7.35 12.65 -7.00
CA ALA A 172 6.69 13.96 -6.97
C ALA A 172 7.69 15.12 -7.11
N SER A 173 8.88 15.01 -6.51
CA SER A 173 9.95 16.01 -6.64
C SER A 173 10.54 16.03 -8.05
N LEU A 174 10.75 14.87 -8.66
CA LEU A 174 11.25 14.77 -10.04
C LEU A 174 10.26 15.38 -11.03
N MET A 175 8.96 15.15 -10.83
CA MET A 175 7.90 15.75 -11.64
C MET A 175 8.00 17.28 -11.68
N VAL A 176 8.26 17.92 -10.53
CA VAL A 176 8.47 19.38 -10.46
C VAL A 176 9.76 19.79 -11.18
N ALA A 177 10.84 19.01 -11.04
CA ALA A 177 12.13 19.33 -11.65
C ALA A 177 12.14 19.18 -13.18
N THR A 178 11.44 18.18 -13.72
CA THR A 178 11.44 17.87 -15.16
C THR A 178 10.23 18.42 -15.90
N GLY A 179 9.19 18.88 -15.20
CA GLY A 179 7.92 19.30 -15.79
C GLY A 179 7.13 18.15 -16.41
N TRP A 180 7.41 16.90 -16.01
CA TRP A 180 6.68 15.72 -16.52
C TRP A 180 5.24 15.68 -16.00
N SER A 181 4.37 14.98 -16.74
CA SER A 181 2.99 14.81 -16.29
C SER A 181 2.90 13.81 -15.14
N VAL A 182 1.85 13.95 -14.32
CA VAL A 182 1.55 13.00 -13.25
C VAL A 182 1.37 11.57 -13.78
N TRP A 183 0.84 11.42 -14.99
CA TRP A 183 0.62 10.13 -15.64
C TRP A 183 1.91 9.44 -16.04
N ASP A 184 2.87 10.19 -16.59
CA ASP A 184 4.19 9.65 -16.93
C ASP A 184 4.89 9.13 -15.68
N MET A 185 4.73 9.85 -14.57
CA MET A 185 5.33 9.48 -13.31
C MET A 185 4.67 8.24 -12.68
N GLN A 186 3.34 8.13 -12.75
CA GLN A 186 2.62 6.93 -12.32
C GLN A 186 3.00 5.70 -13.16
N ARG A 187 3.18 5.86 -14.47
CA ARG A 187 3.65 4.80 -15.38
C ARG A 187 5.07 4.37 -15.01
N LEU A 188 5.96 5.33 -14.76
CA LEU A 188 7.34 5.05 -14.36
C LEU A 188 7.38 4.23 -13.07
N ARG A 189 6.63 4.64 -12.05
CA ARG A 189 6.52 3.90 -10.77
C ARG A 189 6.02 2.48 -10.99
N THR A 190 4.97 2.32 -11.80
CA THR A 190 4.37 1.01 -12.08
C THR A 190 5.37 0.11 -12.82
N ALA A 191 6.06 0.65 -13.83
CA ALA A 191 7.09 -0.08 -14.57
C ALA A 191 8.23 -0.55 -13.65
N PHE A 192 8.76 0.34 -12.80
CA PHE A 192 9.76 -0.03 -11.81
C PHE A 192 9.25 -1.12 -10.87
N GLY A 193 8.04 -0.98 -10.33
CA GLY A 193 7.44 -2.03 -9.48
C GLY A 193 7.39 -3.37 -10.20
N THR A 194 6.82 -3.42 -11.40
CA THR A 194 6.68 -4.68 -12.16
C THR A 194 8.02 -5.31 -12.58
N LEU A 195 9.03 -4.49 -12.84
CA LEU A 195 10.37 -4.95 -13.20
C LEU A 195 11.09 -5.50 -11.97
N LEU A 196 11.09 -4.75 -10.87
CA LEU A 196 11.88 -5.04 -9.68
C LEU A 196 11.30 -6.19 -8.84
N THR A 197 9.99 -6.44 -8.91
CA THR A 197 9.36 -7.60 -8.24
C THR A 197 9.50 -8.90 -9.03
N GLY A 198 10.15 -8.86 -10.20
CA GLY A 198 10.30 -10.02 -11.07
C GLY A 198 9.00 -10.50 -11.73
N ALA A 199 7.98 -9.63 -11.83
CA ALA A 199 6.70 -9.97 -12.43
C ALA A 199 6.80 -10.16 -13.95
N VAL A 200 7.70 -9.42 -14.62
CA VAL A 200 7.94 -9.51 -16.07
C VAL A 200 9.10 -10.47 -16.38
N ILE A 201 10.19 -10.38 -15.62
CA ILE A 201 11.39 -11.19 -15.78
C ILE A 201 11.65 -11.88 -14.45
N PRO A 202 11.66 -13.23 -14.37
CA PRO A 202 11.97 -13.92 -13.12
C PRO A 202 13.31 -13.45 -12.54
N LEU A 203 13.35 -13.20 -11.23
CA LEU A 203 14.53 -12.66 -10.55
C LEU A 203 15.81 -13.48 -10.79
N ALA A 204 15.68 -14.79 -11.01
CA ALA A 204 16.80 -15.68 -11.33
C ALA A 204 17.56 -15.30 -12.61
N PHE A 205 16.92 -14.59 -13.54
CA PHE A 205 17.54 -14.16 -14.81
C PHE A 205 18.16 -12.76 -14.74
N PHE A 206 18.07 -12.07 -13.61
CA PHE A 206 18.69 -10.76 -13.48
C PHE A 206 20.24 -10.88 -13.45
N PRO A 207 20.96 -10.06 -14.24
CA PRO A 207 22.41 -10.11 -14.29
C PRO A 207 23.04 -9.66 -12.96
N TRP A 208 24.31 -10.04 -12.77
CA TRP A 208 25.18 -9.55 -11.68
C TRP A 208 24.68 -9.83 -10.25
N GLY A 209 23.81 -10.84 -10.08
CA GLY A 209 23.26 -11.18 -8.77
C GLY A 209 22.22 -10.17 -8.26
N LEU A 210 21.74 -9.24 -9.11
CA LEU A 210 20.68 -8.30 -8.75
C LEU A 210 19.42 -9.02 -8.27
N GLY A 211 19.11 -10.20 -8.83
CA GLY A 211 17.99 -11.02 -8.38
C GLY A 211 18.07 -11.41 -6.91
N ALA A 212 19.27 -11.65 -6.37
CA ALA A 212 19.46 -12.00 -4.97
C ALA A 212 19.23 -10.82 -4.03
N ILE A 213 19.49 -9.58 -4.48
CA ILE A 213 19.21 -8.36 -3.73
C ILE A 213 17.72 -8.02 -3.82
N LEU A 214 17.14 -8.11 -5.02
CA LEU A 214 15.72 -7.85 -5.27
C LEU A 214 14.82 -8.89 -4.61
N ALA A 215 15.31 -10.08 -4.30
CA ALA A 215 14.56 -11.04 -3.48
C ALA A 215 14.21 -10.50 -2.07
N TRP A 216 14.90 -9.44 -1.61
CA TRP A 216 14.62 -8.76 -0.32
C TRP A 216 13.70 -7.55 -0.45
N THR A 217 13.28 -7.17 -1.67
CA THR A 217 12.29 -6.10 -1.81
C THR A 217 10.95 -6.57 -1.23
N PRO A 218 10.22 -5.68 -0.52
CA PRO A 218 8.94 -6.00 0.10
C PRO A 218 7.84 -6.33 -0.91
#